data_AF-T1AX66-F1
#
_entry.id   AF-T1AX66-F1
#
_cell.length_a   1.000
_cell.length_b   1.000
_cell.length_c   1.000
_cell.angle_alpha   90.00
_cell.angle_beta   90.00
_cell.angle_gamma   90.00
#
_symmetry.space_group_name_H-M   'P 1'
#
loop_
_entity.id
_entity.type
_entity.pdbx_description
1 polymer ?
#
loop_
_entity_poly.entity_id
_entity_poly.type
_entity_poly.pdbx_seq_one_letter_code
_entity_poly.pdbx_strand_id
1 'polypeptide(L)'
;MSGADNFHVAIIMDGNGRWARLRGLPRSAGHVQGAKTVRRIVEASARAGIGTLTLYAFSSDNWGRPGQEVDSLLHLLQCYLAGETRHCVRNGVRINVIGRRDRLPSSLLRSIEHSEALTAHCIRMQLRIAVDYSAKHSILEAARRASCNQLSEQTFQKLLAEVDHSVPESGAVDLL
;
A
#
# COMPACT_ATOMS: atom_id res chain seq x y z
N MET A 1 18.46 -18.70 -13.65
CA MET A 1 17.69 -18.34 -12.44
C MET A 1 16.22 -18.39 -12.85
N SER A 2 15.56 -19.52 -12.61
CA SER A 2 14.18 -19.75 -13.05
C SER A 2 13.24 -18.89 -12.23
N GLY A 3 12.57 -17.94 -12.89
CA GLY A 3 11.55 -17.10 -12.28
C GLY A 3 10.46 -17.96 -11.66
N ALA A 4 10.31 -17.87 -10.35
CA ALA A 4 8.97 -18.07 -9.80
C ALA A 4 8.11 -16.99 -10.45
N ASP A 5 7.03 -17.39 -11.12
CA ASP A 5 6.02 -16.44 -11.59
C ASP A 5 5.72 -15.48 -10.43
N ASN A 6 5.96 -14.19 -10.64
CA ASN A 6 5.93 -13.16 -9.61
C ASN A 6 4.47 -12.83 -9.27
N PHE A 7 3.74 -13.83 -8.76
CA PHE A 7 2.30 -13.81 -8.57
C PHE A 7 1.92 -12.63 -7.69
N HIS A 8 1.01 -11.81 -8.21
CA HIS A 8 0.60 -10.56 -7.59
C HIS A 8 -0.81 -10.67 -7.05
N VAL A 9 -0.92 -10.63 -5.73
CA VAL A 9 -2.20 -10.56 -5.03
C VAL A 9 -2.46 -9.13 -4.58
N ALA A 10 -3.61 -8.57 -4.92
CA ALA A 10 -4.12 -7.34 -4.32
C ALA A 10 -5.27 -7.68 -3.37
N ILE A 11 -5.41 -6.92 -2.28
CA ILE A 11 -6.47 -7.11 -1.29
C ILE A 11 -7.09 -5.76 -0.95
N ILE A 12 -8.41 -5.66 -1.13
CA ILE A 12 -9.22 -4.55 -0.61
C ILE A 12 -9.61 -4.86 0.83
N MET A 13 -9.03 -4.13 1.79
CA MET A 13 -9.20 -4.38 3.21
C MET A 13 -10.49 -3.77 3.78
N ASP A 14 -11.66 -4.30 3.39
CA ASP A 14 -12.96 -3.87 3.92
C ASP A 14 -13.39 -4.65 5.19
N GLY A 15 -14.36 -4.11 5.91
CA GLY A 15 -15.08 -4.82 6.97
C GLY A 15 -14.63 -4.46 8.38
N ASN A 16 -13.53 -3.72 8.57
CA ASN A 16 -13.02 -3.33 9.89
C ASN A 16 -14.08 -2.65 10.78
N GLY A 17 -14.77 -1.64 10.23
CA GLY A 17 -15.83 -0.95 10.97
C GLY A 17 -17.08 -1.81 11.22
N ARG A 18 -17.40 -2.74 10.31
CA ARG A 18 -18.51 -3.69 10.44
C ARG A 18 -18.22 -4.73 11.52
N TRP A 19 -16.99 -5.24 11.53
CA TRP A 19 -16.47 -6.17 12.54
C TRP A 19 -16.55 -5.58 13.96
N ALA A 20 -16.19 -4.30 14.11
CA ALA A 20 -16.28 -3.60 15.39
C ALA A 20 -17.73 -3.41 15.83
N ARG A 21 -18.60 -2.96 14.91
CA ARG A 21 -20.03 -2.73 15.20
C ARG A 21 -20.73 -4.00 15.67
N LEU A 22 -20.48 -5.14 15.02
CA LEU A 22 -21.05 -6.44 15.41
C LEU A 22 -20.63 -6.90 16.82
N ARG A 23 -19.62 -6.26 17.40
CA ARG A 23 -19.08 -6.56 18.74
C ARG A 23 -19.35 -5.44 19.75
N GLY A 24 -20.15 -4.43 19.39
CA GLY A 24 -20.39 -3.27 20.23
C GLY A 24 -19.13 -2.41 20.49
N LEU A 25 -18.12 -2.50 19.62
CA LEU A 25 -16.85 -1.81 19.77
C LEU A 25 -16.78 -0.54 18.89
N PRO A 26 -15.98 0.47 19.26
CA PRO A 26 -15.70 1.60 18.40
C PRO A 26 -14.97 1.16 17.11
N ARG A 27 -15.19 1.88 16.00
CA ARG A 27 -14.60 1.56 14.68
C ARG A 27 -13.08 1.45 14.73
N SER A 28 -12.42 2.29 15.54
CA SER A 28 -10.97 2.26 15.76
C SER A 28 -10.46 0.89 16.23
N ALA A 29 -11.21 0.17 17.08
CA ALA A 29 -10.86 -1.18 17.52
C ALA A 29 -10.84 -2.17 16.35
N GLY A 30 -11.76 -2.00 15.38
CA GLY A 30 -11.77 -2.76 14.13
C GLY A 30 -10.54 -2.49 13.28
N HIS A 31 -10.10 -1.24 13.16
CA HIS A 31 -8.88 -0.90 12.43
C HIS A 31 -7.62 -1.49 13.08
N VAL A 32 -7.52 -1.44 14.42
CA VAL A 32 -6.42 -2.09 15.16
C VAL A 32 -6.41 -3.61 14.92
N GLN A 33 -7.58 -4.25 14.90
CA GLN A 33 -7.69 -5.67 14.58
C GLN A 33 -7.33 -5.97 13.11
N GLY A 34 -7.67 -5.04 12.19
CA GLY A 34 -7.24 -5.06 10.80
C GLY A 34 -5.72 -5.07 10.68
N ALA A 35 -5.02 -4.19 11.39
CA ALA A 35 -3.55 -4.12 11.38
C ALA A 35 -2.90 -5.44 11.86
N LYS A 36 -3.46 -6.09 12.88
CA LYS A 36 -3.01 -7.44 13.31
C LYS A 36 -3.25 -8.51 12.24
N THR A 37 -4.31 -8.36 11.46
CA THR A 37 -4.64 -9.28 10.37
C THR A 37 -3.71 -9.10 9.19
N VAL A 38 -3.37 -7.85 8.85
CA VAL A 38 -2.37 -7.52 7.83
C VAL A 38 -1.06 -8.25 8.08
N ARG A 39 -0.52 -8.20 9.31
CA ARG A 39 0.72 -8.90 9.65
C ARG A 39 0.67 -10.39 9.29
N ARG A 40 -0.42 -11.07 9.68
CA ARG A 40 -0.62 -12.50 9.41
C ARG A 40 -0.71 -12.79 7.91
N ILE A 41 -1.35 -11.90 7.15
CA ILE A 41 -1.44 -12.01 5.69
C ILE A 41 -0.06 -11.85 5.05
N VAL A 42 0.70 -10.81 5.42
CA VAL A 42 2.06 -10.56 4.90
C VAL A 42 2.96 -11.77 5.13
N GLU A 43 2.96 -12.32 6.35
CA GLU A 43 3.73 -13.51 6.68
C GLU A 43 3.27 -14.76 5.90
N ALA A 44 1.96 -14.95 5.74
CA ALA A 44 1.41 -16.06 4.97
C ALA A 44 1.74 -15.94 3.48
N SER A 45 1.64 -14.75 2.90
CA SER A 45 1.98 -14.49 1.50
C SER A 45 3.45 -14.75 1.22
N ALA A 46 4.34 -14.28 2.09
CA ALA A 46 5.77 -14.54 1.95
C ALA A 46 6.14 -16.02 2.11
N ARG A 47 5.36 -16.80 2.86
CA ARG A 47 5.50 -18.27 2.95
C ARG A 47 4.93 -19.00 1.74
N ALA A 48 3.84 -18.48 1.17
CA ALA A 48 3.20 -19.04 -0.02
C ALA A 48 3.98 -18.78 -1.33
N GLY A 49 5.05 -17.97 -1.27
CA GLY A 49 5.82 -17.62 -2.46
C GLY A 49 5.16 -16.53 -3.32
N ILE A 50 4.21 -15.78 -2.77
CA ILE A 50 3.64 -14.61 -3.44
C ILE A 50 4.76 -13.59 -3.63
N GLY A 51 4.90 -13.12 -4.87
CA GLY A 51 5.96 -12.20 -5.25
C GLY A 51 5.61 -10.75 -4.93
N THR A 52 4.35 -10.36 -5.17
CA THR A 52 3.84 -9.02 -4.85
C THR A 52 2.52 -9.12 -4.08
N LEU A 53 2.43 -8.43 -2.95
CA LEU A 53 1.20 -8.27 -2.17
C LEU A 53 0.84 -6.79 -2.12
N THR A 54 -0.27 -6.39 -2.72
CA THR A 54 -0.83 -5.04 -2.63
C THR A 54 -1.96 -5.00 -1.61
N LEU A 55 -1.87 -4.12 -0.61
CA LEU A 55 -2.90 -3.90 0.39
C LEU A 55 -3.51 -2.52 0.23
N TYR A 56 -4.83 -2.46 0.03
CA TYR A 56 -5.53 -1.18 -0.03
C TYR A 56 -5.85 -0.66 1.37
N ALA A 57 -4.97 0.18 1.91
CA ALA A 57 -5.00 0.62 3.30
C ALA A 57 -5.80 1.90 3.54
N PHE A 58 -5.72 2.86 2.62
CA PHE A 58 -6.43 4.13 2.73
C PHE A 58 -6.81 4.65 1.34
N SER A 59 -8.11 4.81 1.09
CA SER A 59 -8.66 5.35 -0.16
C SER A 59 -8.72 6.88 -0.11
N SER A 60 -8.61 7.54 -1.27
CA SER A 60 -8.90 8.98 -1.38
C SER A 60 -10.31 9.37 -0.91
N ASP A 61 -11.28 8.44 -0.95
CA ASP A 61 -12.63 8.68 -0.44
C ASP A 61 -12.67 8.69 1.10
N ASN A 62 -11.64 8.15 1.78
CA ASN A 62 -11.59 8.14 3.24
C ASN A 62 -11.42 9.53 3.83
N TRP A 63 -10.97 10.51 3.04
CA TRP A 63 -10.94 11.92 3.45
C TRP A 63 -12.33 12.52 3.68
N GLY A 64 -13.40 11.92 3.15
CA GLY A 64 -14.77 12.33 3.44
C GLY A 64 -15.31 11.89 4.81
N ARG A 65 -14.50 11.16 5.60
CA ARG A 65 -14.87 10.71 6.95
C ARG A 65 -14.63 11.82 8.00
N PRO A 66 -15.17 11.69 9.22
CA PRO A 66 -14.88 12.63 10.30
C PRO A 66 -13.37 12.76 10.54
N GLY A 67 -12.87 13.99 10.75
CA GLY A 67 -11.44 14.28 10.88
C GLY A 67 -10.71 13.41 11.90
N GLN A 68 -11.31 13.20 13.07
CA GLN A 68 -10.74 12.31 14.10
C GLN A 68 -10.58 10.85 13.63
N GLU A 69 -11.47 10.33 12.78
CA GLU A 69 -11.33 8.99 12.19
C GLU A 69 -10.18 8.96 11.19
N VAL A 70 -10.06 10.00 10.36
CA VAL A 70 -8.93 10.14 9.41
C VAL A 70 -7.60 10.18 10.16
N ASP A 71 -7.47 11.05 11.16
CA ASP A 71 -6.25 11.19 11.95
C ASP A 71 -5.87 9.86 12.63
N SER A 72 -6.86 9.16 13.18
CA SER A 72 -6.66 7.84 13.79
C SER A 72 -6.15 6.79 12.80
N LEU A 73 -6.66 6.80 11.56
CA LEU A 73 -6.23 5.87 10.50
C LEU A 73 -4.78 6.16 10.07
N LEU A 74 -4.44 7.43 9.84
CA LEU A 74 -3.10 7.84 9.45
C LEU A 74 -2.09 7.55 10.57
N HIS A 75 -2.47 7.79 11.83
CA HIS A 75 -1.65 7.44 12.99
C HIS A 75 -1.45 5.92 13.11
N LEU A 76 -2.50 5.12 12.89
CA LEU A 76 -2.39 3.67 12.92
C LEU A 76 -1.43 3.14 11.83
N LEU A 77 -1.49 3.71 10.62
CA LEU A 77 -0.57 3.40 9.55
C LEU A 77 0.88 3.76 9.92
N GLN A 78 1.09 4.93 10.54
CA GLN A 78 2.41 5.33 11.02
C GLN A 78 2.97 4.33 12.05
N CYS A 79 2.15 3.92 13.03
CA CYS A 79 2.52 2.92 14.02
C CYS A 79 2.82 1.55 13.39
N TYR A 80 2.03 1.14 12.41
CA TYR A 80 2.25 -0.09 11.66
C TYR A 80 3.62 -0.07 10.95
N LEU A 81 3.93 1.00 10.22
CA LEU A 81 5.22 1.14 9.54
C LEU A 81 6.40 1.09 10.53
N ALA A 82 6.31 1.82 11.63
CA ALA A 82 7.36 1.83 12.65
C ALA A 82 7.58 0.44 13.29
N GLY A 83 6.50 -0.30 13.57
CA GLY A 83 6.57 -1.63 14.19
C GLY A 83 6.98 -2.75 13.23
N GLU A 84 6.50 -2.70 11.98
CA GLU A 84 6.66 -3.81 11.03
C GLU A 84 7.89 -3.68 10.13
N THR A 85 8.51 -2.50 10.00
CA THR A 85 9.70 -2.32 9.13
C THR A 85 10.81 -3.30 9.48
N ARG A 86 11.20 -3.41 10.76
CA ARG A 86 12.24 -4.36 11.19
C ARG A 86 11.84 -5.82 10.93
N HIS A 87 10.55 -6.12 11.04
CA HIS A 87 10.03 -7.46 10.74
C HIS A 87 10.10 -7.74 9.24
N CYS A 88 9.78 -6.77 8.39
CA CYS A 88 9.89 -6.88 6.94
C CYS A 88 11.36 -7.12 6.53
N VAL A 89 12.31 -6.34 7.07
CA VAL A 89 13.75 -6.56 6.84
C VAL A 89 14.17 -7.99 7.18
N ARG A 90 13.82 -8.49 8.38
CA ARG A 90 14.18 -9.85 8.79
C ARG A 90 13.60 -10.94 7.89
N ASN A 91 12.44 -10.67 7.27
CA ASN A 91 11.78 -11.62 6.39
C ASN A 91 12.11 -11.41 4.90
N GLY A 92 12.97 -10.44 4.56
CA GLY A 92 13.31 -10.11 3.17
C GLY A 92 12.14 -9.48 2.41
N VAL A 93 11.20 -8.83 3.08
CA VAL A 93 10.05 -8.15 2.48
C VAL A 93 10.40 -6.68 2.20
N ARG A 94 10.21 -6.24 0.96
CA ARG A 94 10.40 -4.84 0.54
C ARG A 94 9.08 -4.08 0.65
N ILE A 95 9.07 -2.97 1.38
CA ILE A 95 7.90 -2.08 1.48
C ILE A 95 7.96 -1.06 0.35
N ASN A 96 6.82 -0.81 -0.29
CA ASN A 96 6.61 0.32 -1.18
C ASN A 96 5.22 0.91 -0.96
N VAL A 97 5.13 2.21 -0.66
CA VAL A 97 3.86 2.89 -0.41
C VAL A 97 3.47 3.67 -1.65
N ILE A 98 2.29 3.34 -2.18
CA ILE A 98 1.75 3.89 -3.42
C ILE A 98 0.56 4.83 -3.16
N GLY A 99 0.36 5.78 -4.06
CA GLY A 99 -0.70 6.78 -3.98
C GLY A 99 -0.18 8.18 -3.63
N ARG A 100 -1.09 9.08 -3.27
CA ARG A 100 -0.77 10.50 -3.09
C ARG A 100 0.03 10.76 -1.83
N ARG A 101 1.15 11.48 -1.97
CA ARG A 101 1.99 11.92 -0.85
C ARG A 101 1.72 13.37 -0.43
N ASP A 102 1.17 14.20 -1.32
CA ASP A 102 0.98 15.65 -1.12
C ASP A 102 0.01 16.02 0.01
N ARG A 103 -0.86 15.08 0.40
CA ARG A 103 -1.88 15.27 1.45
C ARG A 103 -1.53 14.60 2.78
N LEU A 104 -0.45 13.84 2.84
CA LEU A 104 -0.08 13.09 4.04
C LEU A 104 0.65 13.99 5.04
N PRO A 105 0.42 13.83 6.35
CA PRO A 105 1.19 14.52 7.37
C PRO A 105 2.69 14.25 7.22
N SER A 106 3.52 15.27 7.46
CA SER A 106 4.98 15.15 7.27
C SER A 106 5.61 14.05 8.15
N SER A 107 5.05 13.77 9.32
CA SER A 107 5.48 12.67 10.19
C SER A 107 5.26 11.28 9.55
N LEU A 108 4.13 11.10 8.87
CA LEU A 108 3.82 9.88 8.15
C LEU A 108 4.71 9.74 6.92
N LEU A 109 4.93 10.81 6.15
CA LEU A 109 5.85 10.82 5.01
C LEU A 109 7.26 10.36 5.40
N ARG A 110 7.83 10.93 6.47
CA ARG A 110 9.15 10.49 6.97
C ARG A 110 9.16 9.01 7.38
N SER A 111 8.05 8.52 7.94
CA SER A 111 7.93 7.11 8.33
C SER A 111 7.87 6.18 7.11
N ILE A 112 7.17 6.61 6.06
CA ILE A 112 7.10 5.92 4.77
C ILE A 112 8.51 5.85 4.16
N GLU A 113 9.16 6.99 3.96
CA GLU A 113 10.49 7.09 3.35
C GLU A 113 11.52 6.25 4.10
N HIS A 114 11.50 6.29 5.44
CA HIS A 114 12.36 5.48 6.28
C HIS A 114 12.13 3.97 6.08
N SER A 115 10.86 3.55 6.00
CA SER A 115 10.49 2.14 5.82
C SER A 115 10.88 1.62 4.44
N GLU A 116 10.65 2.40 3.39
CA GLU A 116 11.04 2.09 2.02
C GLU A 116 12.57 1.99 1.90
N ALA A 117 13.31 2.95 2.46
CA ALA A 117 14.77 2.94 2.43
C ALA A 117 15.37 1.72 3.17
N LEU A 118 14.89 1.43 4.38
CA LEU A 118 15.38 0.29 5.17
C LEU A 118 15.10 -1.07 4.51
N THR A 119 14.04 -1.17 3.71
CA THR A 119 13.64 -2.43 3.09
C THR A 119 14.00 -2.50 1.59
N ALA A 120 14.65 -1.48 1.02
CA ALA A 120 14.94 -1.40 -0.42
C ALA A 120 15.77 -2.57 -0.97
N HIS A 121 16.65 -3.13 -0.13
CA HIS A 121 17.52 -4.27 -0.46
C HIS A 121 16.84 -5.64 -0.34
N CYS A 122 15.60 -5.69 0.15
CA CYS A 122 14.85 -6.92 0.31
C CYS A 122 14.28 -7.39 -1.04
N ILE A 123 14.34 -8.70 -1.30
CA ILE A 123 13.99 -9.28 -2.61
C ILE A 123 13.00 -10.44 -2.53
N ARG A 124 12.60 -10.90 -1.33
CA ARG A 124 11.76 -12.08 -1.17
C ARG A 124 10.32 -11.84 -1.61
N MET A 125 9.77 -10.68 -1.28
CA MET A 125 8.40 -10.27 -1.62
C MET A 125 8.31 -8.74 -1.60
N GLN A 126 7.56 -8.16 -2.54
CA GLN A 126 7.19 -6.75 -2.51
C GLN A 126 5.84 -6.58 -1.80
N LEU A 127 5.83 -5.86 -0.68
CA LEU A 127 4.63 -5.40 0.01
C LEU A 127 4.30 -3.98 -0.45
N ARG A 128 3.26 -3.85 -1.27
CA ARG A 128 2.72 -2.57 -1.73
C ARG A 128 1.59 -2.13 -0.80
N ILE A 129 1.65 -0.91 -0.29
CA ILE A 129 0.60 -0.36 0.58
C ILE A 129 0.00 0.86 -0.10
N ALA A 130 -1.26 0.77 -0.51
CA ALA A 130 -1.97 1.87 -1.16
C ALA A 130 -2.56 2.83 -0.11
N VAL A 131 -2.04 4.06 -0.10
CA VAL A 131 -2.35 5.12 0.87
C VAL A 131 -2.71 6.40 0.12
N ASP A 132 -3.90 6.94 0.40
CA ASP A 132 -4.52 7.98 -0.42
C ASP A 132 -4.45 7.65 -1.92
N TYR A 133 -4.72 6.38 -2.23
CA TYR A 133 -4.68 5.87 -3.59
C TYR A 133 -6.06 5.97 -4.26
N SER A 134 -6.05 6.37 -5.53
CA SER A 134 -7.21 6.38 -6.41
C SER A 134 -6.75 6.19 -7.86
N ALA A 135 -7.14 5.06 -8.47
CA ALA A 135 -6.79 4.78 -9.87
C ALA A 135 -7.22 5.91 -10.82
N LYS A 136 -8.38 6.54 -10.57
CA LYS A 136 -8.86 7.68 -11.37
C LYS A 136 -7.92 8.88 -11.27
N HIS A 137 -7.40 9.15 -10.07
CA HIS A 137 -6.44 10.24 -9.87
C HIS A 137 -5.10 9.91 -10.54
N SER A 138 -4.59 8.69 -10.35
CA SER A 138 -3.33 8.25 -10.95
C SER A 138 -3.37 8.32 -12.48
N ILE A 139 -4.45 7.85 -13.11
CA ILE A 139 -4.68 7.94 -14.56
C ILE A 139 -4.74 9.40 -15.01
N LEU A 140 -5.49 10.25 -14.31
CA LEU A 140 -5.63 11.66 -14.66
C LEU A 140 -4.28 12.40 -14.59
N GLU A 141 -3.50 12.15 -13.55
CA GLU A 141 -2.21 12.79 -13.35
C GLU A 141 -1.16 12.29 -14.34
N ALA A 142 -1.13 10.97 -14.63
CA ALA A 142 -0.29 10.42 -15.69
C ALA A 142 -0.65 11.01 -17.06
N ALA A 143 -1.95 11.16 -17.36
CA ALA A 143 -2.41 11.77 -18.60
C ALA A 143 -2.04 13.26 -18.71
N ARG A 144 -2.02 14.01 -17.60
CA ARG A 144 -1.55 15.41 -17.58
C ARG A 144 -0.06 15.55 -17.82
N ARG A 145 0.74 14.60 -17.33
CA ARG A 145 2.20 14.58 -17.54
C ARG A 145 2.58 14.12 -18.95
N ALA A 146 1.70 13.35 -19.59
CA ALA A 146 1.91 12.93 -20.96
C ALA A 146 1.94 14.14 -21.90
N SER A 147 3.16 14.52 -22.29
CA SER A 147 3.42 15.76 -23.04
C SER A 147 3.44 15.52 -24.56
N CYS A 148 3.18 14.31 -25.03
CA CYS A 148 3.36 13.92 -26.44
C CYS A 148 2.11 13.26 -27.05
N ASN A 149 1.90 13.51 -28.34
CA ASN A 149 0.83 12.91 -29.16
C ASN A 149 1.07 11.42 -29.50
N GLN A 150 2.15 10.81 -29.01
CA GLN A 150 2.52 9.41 -29.25
C GLN A 150 2.74 8.68 -27.92
N LEU A 151 1.65 8.55 -27.15
CA LEU A 151 1.61 7.69 -25.98
C LEU A 151 1.52 6.23 -26.40
N SER A 152 2.48 5.41 -25.99
CA SER A 152 2.35 3.95 -25.98
C SER A 152 1.89 3.47 -24.61
N GLU A 153 1.35 2.24 -24.54
CA GLU A 153 0.99 1.61 -23.26
C GLU A 153 2.18 1.54 -22.30
N GLN A 154 3.37 1.21 -22.81
CA GLN A 154 4.59 1.12 -22.00
C GLN A 154 5.00 2.47 -21.41
N THR A 155 4.91 3.55 -22.18
CA THR A 155 5.22 4.89 -21.68
C THR A 155 4.17 5.34 -20.65
N PHE A 156 2.90 5.02 -20.87
CA PHE A 156 1.83 5.35 -19.93
C PHE A 156 1.96 4.57 -18.61
N GLN A 157 2.32 3.28 -18.66
CA GLN A 157 2.57 2.47 -17.48
C GLN A 157 3.71 3.04 -16.61
N LYS A 158 4.78 3.54 -17.24
CA LYS A 158 5.87 4.23 -16.52
C LYS A 158 5.39 5.51 -15.84
N LEU A 159 4.59 6.32 -16.54
CA LEU A 159 4.00 7.53 -15.97
C LEU A 159 3.09 7.21 -14.77
N LEU A 160 2.27 6.15 -14.85
CA LEU A 160 1.48 5.67 -13.72
C LEU A 160 2.38 5.27 -12.54
N ALA A 161 3.44 4.50 -12.79
CA ALA A 161 4.36 4.09 -11.75
C ALA A 161 5.07 5.28 -11.07
N GLU A 162 5.46 6.30 -11.84
CA GLU A 162 6.06 7.53 -11.32
C GLU A 162 5.08 8.34 -10.47
N VAL A 163 3.84 8.52 -10.95
CA VAL A 163 2.77 9.24 -10.25
C VAL A 163 2.45 8.58 -8.92
N ASP A 164 2.41 7.25 -8.89
CA ASP A 164 2.07 6.47 -7.70
C ASP A 164 3.26 6.14 -6.81
N HIS A 165 4.48 6.60 -7.12
CA HIS A 165 5.70 6.21 -6.40
C HIS A 165 5.94 4.69 -6.34
N SER A 166 5.55 3.98 -7.39
CA SER A 166 5.61 2.51 -7.49
C SER A 166 7.01 2.05 -7.88
N VAL A 167 7.92 1.89 -6.90
CA VAL A 167 9.30 1.46 -7.14
C VAL A 167 9.68 0.27 -6.22
N PRO A 168 9.99 -0.94 -6.79
CA PRO A 168 10.05 -1.23 -8.22
C PRO A 168 8.64 -1.31 -8.82
N GLU A 169 8.58 -1.25 -10.15
CA GLU A 169 7.35 -1.50 -10.90
C GLU A 169 6.77 -2.88 -10.50
N SER A 170 5.45 -2.95 -10.31
CA SER A 170 4.76 -4.22 -10.13
C SER A 170 4.26 -4.74 -11.47
N GLY A 171 4.21 -6.07 -11.60
CA GLY A 171 3.42 -6.71 -12.66
C GLY A 171 1.91 -6.47 -12.49
N ALA A 172 1.13 -6.97 -13.45
CA ALA A 172 -0.32 -7.00 -13.37
C ALA A 172 -0.79 -7.73 -12.10
N VAL A 173 -2.00 -7.44 -11.64
CA VAL A 173 -2.62 -8.16 -10.53
C VAL A 173 -3.20 -9.46 -11.06
N ASP A 174 -2.76 -10.59 -10.50
CA ASP A 174 -3.24 -11.93 -10.88
C ASP A 174 -4.48 -12.34 -10.05
N LEU A 175 -4.61 -11.80 -8.83
CA LEU A 175 -5.73 -12.05 -7.91
C LEU A 175 -6.08 -10.78 -7.14
N LEU A 176 -7.37 -10.41 -7.11
CA LEU A 176 -7.92 -9.24 -6.37
C LEU A 176 -8.96 -9.65 -5.32
#